data_AF-D9UH20-F1
#
_entry.id   AF-D9UH20-F1
#
_cell.length_a   1.000
_cell.length_b   1.000
_cell.length_c   1.000
_cell.angle_alpha   90.00
_cell.angle_beta   90.00
_cell.angle_gamma   90.00
#
_symmetry.space_group_name_H-M   'P 1'
#
loop_
_entity.id
_entity.type
_entity.pdbx_description
1 polymer ?
#
loop_
_entity_poly.entity_id
_entity_poly.type
_entity_poly.pdbx_seq_one_letter_code
_entity_poly.pdbx_strand_id
1 'polypeptide(L)'
;MVAQPAKVMRIGSMIKQLLEEVRAAPLDEASRARLREIHASSVKELEDGLAPELVEELERISLPFTDDVTPSDAELRIAQAQLVGWLEGLFHGIQTTLFAQQMAARAQLEQMRRALPPGSGGEEGDLSGGRTGGPYL
;
A
#
# COMPACT_ATOMS: atom_id res chain seq x y z
N MET A 1 -3.36 -9.01 5.78
CA MET A 1 -2.69 -8.20 4.72
C MET A 1 -3.33 -8.46 3.37
N VAL A 2 -3.27 -7.53 2.41
CA VAL A 2 -3.92 -7.71 1.10
C VAL A 2 -3.35 -8.92 0.35
N ALA A 3 -4.20 -9.90 0.03
CA ALA A 3 -3.80 -11.14 -0.66
C ALA A 3 -3.51 -10.90 -2.15
N GLN A 4 -4.28 -10.02 -2.80
CA GLN A 4 -4.14 -9.71 -4.22
C GLN A 4 -4.10 -8.19 -4.48
N PRO A 5 -2.96 -7.51 -4.21
CA PRO A 5 -2.88 -6.04 -4.30
C PRO A 5 -3.28 -5.48 -5.66
N ALA A 6 -2.85 -6.12 -6.76
CA ALA A 6 -3.18 -5.68 -8.11
C ALA A 6 -4.69 -5.75 -8.43
N LYS A 7 -5.39 -6.79 -7.93
CA LYS A 7 -6.84 -6.95 -8.10
C LYS A 7 -7.57 -5.83 -7.37
N VAL A 8 -7.24 -5.62 -6.10
CA VAL A 8 -7.84 -4.58 -5.25
C VAL A 8 -7.61 -3.18 -5.82
N MET A 9 -6.40 -2.87 -6.32
CA MET A 9 -6.12 -1.58 -6.97
C MET A 9 -6.94 -1.36 -8.23
N ARG A 10 -7.08 -2.39 -9.08
CA ARG A 10 -7.87 -2.29 -10.32
C ARG A 10 -9.34 -2.01 -10.01
N ILE A 11 -9.92 -2.71 -9.03
CA ILE A 11 -11.31 -2.51 -8.60
C ILE A 11 -11.48 -1.12 -7.97
N GLY A 12 -10.56 -0.71 -7.10
CA GLY A 12 -10.59 0.61 -6.47
C GLY A 12 -10.58 1.76 -7.49
N SER A 13 -9.71 1.68 -8.50
CA SER A 13 -9.67 2.66 -9.60
C SER A 13 -10.97 2.69 -10.41
N MET A 14 -11.58 1.52 -10.68
CA MET A 14 -12.86 1.44 -11.36
C MET A 14 -13.98 2.11 -10.54
N ILE A 15 -14.08 1.81 -9.24
CA ILE A 15 -15.08 2.45 -8.36
C ILE A 15 -14.87 3.96 -8.31
N LYS A 16 -13.62 4.43 -8.25
CA LYS A 16 -13.30 5.86 -8.27
C LYS A 16 -13.76 6.55 -9.55
N GLN A 17 -13.53 5.95 -10.71
CA GLN A 17 -14.02 6.47 -11.99
C GLN A 17 -15.54 6.51 -12.04
N LEU A 18 -16.23 5.46 -11.59
CA LEU A 18 -17.69 5.45 -11.50
C LEU A 18 -18.22 6.56 -10.58
N LEU A 19 -17.56 6.80 -9.45
CA LEU A 19 -17.94 7.88 -8.52
C LEU A 19 -17.81 9.26 -9.17
N GLU A 20 -16.78 9.45 -9.99
CA GLU A 20 -16.59 10.68 -10.77
C GLU A 20 -17.71 10.86 -11.80
N GLU A 21 -18.13 9.80 -12.49
CA GLU A 21 -19.25 9.83 -13.44
C GLU A 21 -20.58 10.21 -12.75
N VAL A 22 -20.91 9.61 -11.60
CA VAL A 22 -22.15 9.98 -10.85
C VAL A 22 -22.11 11.43 -10.35
N ARG A 23 -20.91 12.00 -10.14
CA ARG A 23 -20.76 13.41 -9.76
C ARG A 23 -20.89 14.36 -10.96
N ALA A 24 -20.57 13.88 -12.17
CA ALA A 24 -20.55 14.70 -13.37
C ALA A 24 -21.94 15.01 -13.91
N ALA A 25 -22.88 14.05 -13.84
CA ALA A 25 -24.24 14.22 -14.34
C ALA A 25 -25.26 13.36 -13.57
N PRO A 26 -26.54 13.78 -13.52
CA PRO A 26 -27.61 12.97 -12.96
C PRO A 26 -27.80 11.66 -13.74
N LEU A 27 -28.13 10.59 -13.03
CA LEU A 27 -28.38 9.27 -13.63
C LEU A 27 -29.88 9.03 -13.86
N ASP A 28 -30.20 8.23 -14.88
CA ASP A 28 -31.52 7.65 -15.01
C ASP A 28 -31.68 6.40 -14.12
N GLU A 29 -32.92 5.95 -13.96
CA GLU A 29 -33.27 4.80 -13.12
C GLU A 29 -32.51 3.53 -13.53
N ALA A 30 -32.38 3.26 -14.84
CA ALA A 30 -31.70 2.08 -15.35
C ALA A 30 -30.20 2.09 -15.04
N SER A 31 -29.56 3.26 -15.17
CA SER A 31 -28.15 3.44 -14.83
C SER A 31 -27.90 3.29 -13.34
N ARG A 32 -28.80 3.79 -12.49
CA ARG A 32 -28.74 3.60 -11.04
C ARG A 32 -28.88 2.13 -10.63
N ALA A 33 -29.85 1.42 -11.22
CA ALA A 33 -30.04 -0.01 -10.97
C ALA A 33 -28.79 -0.82 -11.36
N ARG A 34 -28.19 -0.50 -12.52
CA ARG A 34 -26.91 -1.10 -12.94
C ARG A 34 -25.77 -0.75 -11.97
N LEU A 35 -25.71 0.48 -11.48
CA LEU A 35 -24.63 0.90 -10.60
C LEU A 35 -24.70 0.25 -9.22
N ARG A 36 -25.92 -0.03 -8.72
CA ARG A 36 -26.17 -0.84 -7.53
C ARG A 36 -25.59 -2.25 -7.69
N GLU A 37 -25.84 -2.90 -8.81
CA GLU A 37 -25.29 -4.23 -9.11
C GLU A 37 -23.76 -4.22 -9.23
N ILE A 38 -23.21 -3.21 -9.90
CA ILE A 38 -21.75 -3.03 -10.00
C ILE A 38 -21.14 -2.83 -8.62
N HIS A 39 -21.76 -2.04 -7.74
CA HIS A 39 -21.30 -1.85 -6.37
C HIS A 39 -21.26 -3.18 -5.60
N ALA A 40 -22.36 -3.94 -5.61
CA ALA A 40 -22.44 -5.23 -4.93
C ALA A 40 -21.41 -6.25 -5.47
N SER A 41 -21.24 -6.31 -6.79
CA SER A 41 -20.21 -7.17 -7.40
C SER A 41 -18.79 -6.70 -7.05
N SER A 42 -18.55 -5.38 -6.97
CA SER A 42 -17.23 -4.84 -6.64
C SER A 42 -16.83 -5.16 -5.20
N VAL A 43 -17.78 -5.10 -4.26
CA VAL A 43 -17.55 -5.50 -2.86
C VAL A 43 -17.09 -6.96 -2.79
N LYS A 44 -17.82 -7.89 -3.43
CA LYS A 44 -17.42 -9.31 -3.48
C LYS A 44 -16.04 -9.53 -4.10
N GLU A 45 -15.76 -8.84 -5.20
CA GLU A 45 -14.46 -8.93 -5.87
C GLU A 45 -13.31 -8.36 -5.01
N LEU A 46 -13.59 -7.37 -4.17
CA LEU A 46 -12.65 -6.85 -3.17
C LEU A 46 -12.42 -7.89 -2.07
N GLU A 47 -13.47 -8.50 -1.54
CA GLU A 47 -13.39 -9.52 -0.49
C GLU A 47 -12.43 -10.67 -0.89
N ASP A 48 -12.56 -11.16 -2.12
CA ASP A 48 -11.64 -12.17 -2.70
C ASP A 48 -10.16 -11.75 -2.74
N GLY A 49 -9.90 -10.44 -2.77
CA GLY A 49 -8.57 -9.86 -2.85
C GLY A 49 -7.98 -9.46 -1.49
N LEU A 50 -8.80 -9.46 -0.44
CA LEU A 50 -8.45 -9.02 0.91
C LEU A 50 -8.16 -10.21 1.82
N ALA A 51 -7.45 -9.97 2.92
CA ALA A 51 -7.32 -10.97 3.98
C ALA A 51 -8.57 -10.97 4.88
N PRO A 52 -8.84 -12.09 5.59
CA PRO A 52 -10.06 -12.26 6.38
C PRO A 52 -10.36 -11.09 7.33
N GLU A 53 -9.35 -10.55 8.02
CA GLU A 53 -9.53 -9.43 8.94
C GLU A 53 -10.00 -8.13 8.26
N LEU A 54 -9.59 -7.91 7.02
CA LEU A 54 -10.01 -6.76 6.21
C LEU A 54 -11.39 -7.00 5.57
N VAL A 55 -11.73 -8.26 5.28
CA VAL A 55 -13.08 -8.64 4.85
C VAL A 55 -14.08 -8.35 5.96
N GLU A 56 -13.81 -8.83 7.18
CA GLU A 56 -14.66 -8.57 8.35
C GLU A 56 -14.81 -7.06 8.63
N GLU A 57 -13.75 -6.28 8.44
CA GLU A 57 -13.81 -4.83 8.55
C GLU A 57 -14.70 -4.20 7.46
N LEU A 58 -14.52 -4.62 6.21
CA LEU A 58 -15.29 -4.15 5.06
C LEU A 58 -16.78 -4.46 5.22
N GLU A 59 -17.15 -5.68 5.61
CA GLU A 59 -18.53 -6.11 5.85
C GLU A 59 -19.20 -5.30 6.97
N ARG A 60 -18.44 -4.95 8.03
CA ARG A 60 -18.98 -4.17 9.14
C ARG A 60 -19.30 -2.73 8.75
N ILE A 61 -18.57 -2.15 7.79
CA ILE A 61 -18.75 -0.75 7.38
C ILE A 61 -19.62 -0.62 6.13
N SER A 62 -19.62 -1.61 5.23
CA SER A 62 -20.40 -1.57 3.99
C SER A 62 -21.81 -2.09 4.25
N LEU A 63 -22.79 -1.20 4.23
CA LEU A 63 -24.20 -1.61 4.25
C LEU A 63 -24.65 -1.91 2.80
N PRO A 64 -25.17 -3.11 2.52
CA PRO A 64 -25.71 -3.43 1.21
C PRO A 64 -26.98 -2.61 0.93
N PHE A 65 -27.19 -2.26 -0.33
CA PHE A 65 -28.47 -1.71 -0.78
C PHE A 65 -29.58 -2.75 -0.64
N THR A 66 -30.81 -2.30 -0.37
CA THR A 66 -31.97 -3.20 -0.40
C THR A 66 -32.29 -3.61 -1.84
N ASP A 67 -32.77 -4.84 -2.05
CA ASP A 67 -33.02 -5.39 -3.39
C ASP A 67 -34.33 -4.91 -4.02
N ASP A 68 -35.20 -4.30 -3.23
CA ASP A 68 -36.55 -3.89 -3.58
C ASP A 68 -36.66 -2.45 -4.10
N VAL A 69 -35.61 -1.64 -3.94
CA VAL A 69 -35.62 -0.22 -4.31
C VAL A 69 -34.33 0.16 -5.02
N THR A 70 -34.46 0.84 -6.17
CA THR A 70 -33.31 1.47 -6.81
C THR A 70 -32.82 2.63 -5.94
N PRO A 71 -31.56 2.62 -5.48
CA PRO A 71 -31.02 3.71 -4.67
C PRO A 71 -31.01 5.01 -5.48
N SER A 72 -31.00 6.14 -4.80
CA SER A 72 -30.84 7.47 -5.39
C SER A 72 -29.39 7.74 -5.82
N ASP A 73 -29.19 8.75 -6.68
CA ASP A 73 -27.85 9.25 -7.05
C ASP A 73 -27.01 9.60 -5.80
N ALA A 74 -27.63 10.10 -4.74
CA ALA A 74 -26.96 10.48 -3.50
C ALA A 74 -26.47 9.25 -2.72
N GLU A 75 -27.32 8.22 -2.60
CA GLU A 75 -26.96 6.97 -1.93
C GLU A 75 -25.83 6.25 -2.66
N LEU A 76 -25.88 6.18 -3.99
CA LEU A 76 -24.81 5.62 -4.82
C LEU A 76 -23.48 6.36 -4.62
N ARG A 77 -23.51 7.70 -4.60
CA ARG A 77 -22.30 8.51 -4.36
C ARG A 77 -21.71 8.26 -2.98
N ILE A 78 -22.54 8.16 -1.94
CA ILE A 78 -22.07 7.91 -0.57
C ILE A 78 -21.42 6.53 -0.48
N ALA A 79 -22.10 5.49 -0.97
CA ALA A 79 -21.60 4.12 -0.91
C ALA A 79 -20.27 3.95 -1.67
N GLN A 80 -20.16 4.54 -2.87
CA GLN A 80 -18.91 4.48 -3.62
C GLN A 80 -17.79 5.32 -2.98
N ALA A 81 -18.10 6.52 -2.48
CA ALA A 81 -17.11 7.35 -1.79
C ALA A 81 -16.58 6.68 -0.52
N GLN A 82 -17.42 5.94 0.20
CA GLN A 82 -17.01 5.14 1.35
C GLN A 82 -15.98 4.08 0.95
N LEU A 83 -16.26 3.30 -0.11
CA LEU A 83 -15.31 2.28 -0.59
C LEU A 83 -14.00 2.91 -1.07
N VAL A 84 -14.06 3.99 -1.85
CA VAL A 84 -12.86 4.68 -2.34
C VAL A 84 -12.02 5.20 -1.17
N GLY A 85 -12.63 5.88 -0.22
CA GLY A 85 -11.92 6.44 0.94
C GLY A 85 -11.30 5.36 1.83
N TRP A 86 -12.03 4.27 2.07
CA TRP A 86 -11.50 3.13 2.83
C TRP A 86 -10.30 2.48 2.12
N LEU A 87 -10.40 2.24 0.80
CA LEU A 87 -9.30 1.69 0.00
C LEU A 87 -8.08 2.62 -0.02
N GLU A 88 -8.28 3.93 -0.19
CA GLU A 88 -7.20 4.91 -0.13
C GLU A 88 -6.49 4.89 1.24
N GLY A 89 -7.25 4.79 2.34
CA GLY A 89 -6.72 4.63 3.70
C GLY A 89 -5.92 3.33 3.88
N LEU A 90 -6.44 2.21 3.37
CA LEU A 90 -5.77 0.91 3.40
C LEU A 90 -4.41 0.96 2.69
N PHE A 91 -4.37 1.47 1.46
CA PHE A 91 -3.12 1.56 0.69
C PHE A 91 -2.13 2.53 1.32
N HIS A 92 -2.60 3.66 1.85
CA HIS A 92 -1.76 4.61 2.57
C HIS A 92 -1.13 3.99 3.83
N GLY A 93 -1.91 3.22 4.60
CA GLY A 93 -1.41 2.49 5.77
C GLY A 93 -0.30 1.49 5.41
N ILE A 94 -0.50 0.70 4.36
CA ILE A 94 0.50 -0.27 3.86
C ILE A 94 1.78 0.46 3.44
N GLN A 95 1.68 1.54 2.67
CA GLN A 95 2.83 2.32 2.22
C GLN A 95 3.60 2.94 3.40
N THR A 96 2.88 3.45 4.41
CA THR A 96 3.47 4.05 5.60
C THR A 96 4.27 3.03 6.39
N THR A 97 3.72 1.84 6.63
CA THR A 97 4.42 0.75 7.32
C THR A 97 5.65 0.29 6.54
N LEU A 98 5.55 0.12 5.21
CA LEU A 98 6.68 -0.27 4.37
C LEU A 98 7.79 0.78 4.37
N PHE A 99 7.45 2.06 4.29
CA PHE A 99 8.41 3.14 4.36
C PHE A 99 9.13 3.17 5.72
N ALA A 100 8.39 3.02 6.82
CA ALA A 100 8.97 2.95 8.16
C ALA A 100 9.94 1.77 8.31
N GLN A 101 9.58 0.58 7.78
CA GLN A 101 10.46 -0.58 7.76
C GLN A 101 11.75 -0.33 6.97
N GLN A 102 11.65 0.28 5.78
CA GLN A 102 12.83 0.62 4.97
C GLN A 102 13.76 1.61 5.68
N MET A 103 13.20 2.63 6.34
CA MET A 103 13.98 3.60 7.10
C MET A 103 14.67 2.97 8.30
N ALA A 104 13.97 2.10 9.06
CA ALA A 104 14.56 1.36 10.17
C ALA A 104 15.70 0.44 9.71
N ALA A 105 15.52 -0.28 8.59
CA ALA A 105 16.55 -1.13 8.01
C ALA A 105 17.79 -0.32 7.56
N ARG A 106 17.59 0.86 6.95
CA ARG A 106 18.69 1.76 6.58
C ARG A 106 19.47 2.25 7.81
N ALA A 107 18.76 2.68 8.86
CA ALA A 107 19.39 3.12 10.10
C ALA A 107 20.21 2.00 10.78
N GLN A 108 19.70 0.76 10.76
CA GLN A 108 20.43 -0.40 11.27
C GLN A 108 21.72 -0.65 10.48
N LEU A 109 21.68 -0.59 9.14
CA LEU A 109 22.86 -0.75 8.30
C LEU A 109 23.91 0.35 8.51
N GLU A 110 23.48 1.60 8.68
CA GLU A 110 24.38 2.71 9.00
C GLU A 110 25.04 2.54 10.36
N GLN A 111 24.29 2.08 11.37
CA GLN A 111 24.84 1.74 12.69
C GLN A 111 25.87 0.61 12.59
N MET A 112 25.58 -0.46 11.84
CA MET A 112 26.53 -1.55 11.61
C MET A 112 27.81 -1.06 10.92
N ARG A 113 27.68 -0.24 9.87
CA ARG A 113 28.82 0.38 9.18
C ARG A 113 29.68 1.23 10.12
N ARG A 114 29.06 1.96 11.04
CA ARG A 114 29.77 2.78 12.03
C ARG A 114 30.41 1.94 13.15
N ALA A 115 29.85 0.77 13.43
CA ALA A 115 30.40 -0.18 14.39
C ALA A 115 31.52 -1.06 13.81
N LEU A 116 31.67 -1.13 12.48
CA LEU A 116 32.84 -1.77 11.86
C LEU A 116 34.08 -0.87 12.04
N PRO A 117 35.18 -1.38 12.61
CA PRO A 117 36.39 -0.60 12.81
C PRO A 117 36.99 -0.19 11.45
N PRO A 118 37.51 1.04 11.32
CA PRO A 118 38.27 1.46 10.15
C PRO A 118 39.62 0.71 10.16
N GLY A 119 39.72 -0.42 9.47
CA GLY A 119 41.00 -1.13 9.37
C GLY A 119 40.89 -2.65 9.22
N SER A 120 40.72 -3.11 7.99
CA SER A 120 41.29 -4.38 7.51
C SER A 120 41.85 -4.16 6.09
N GLY A 121 42.56 -3.04 5.93
CA GLY A 121 43.37 -2.72 4.77
C GLY A 121 44.67 -2.08 5.25
N GLY A 122 45.73 -2.88 5.34
CA GLY A 122 47.12 -2.41 5.40
C GLY A 122 47.68 -2.09 6.79
N GLU A 123 47.92 -3.10 7.61
CA GLU A 123 49.05 -3.08 8.57
C GLU A 123 49.86 -4.36 8.36
N GLU A 124 50.66 -4.39 7.28
CA GLU A 124 51.88 -5.20 7.26
C GLU A 124 52.93 -4.40 8.03
N GLY A 125 53.47 -5.06 9.05
CA GLY A 125 54.07 -4.44 10.21
C GLY A 125 55.36 -3.67 9.94
N ASP A 126 55.45 -2.52 10.59
CA ASP A 126 56.71 -1.92 10.99
C ASP A 126 57.39 -2.84 12.04
N LEU A 127 58.38 -3.62 11.60
CA LEU A 127 59.34 -4.27 12.48
C LEU A 127 60.63 -3.43 12.49
N SER A 128 60.69 -2.55 13.49
CA SER A 128 61.91 -1.88 13.93
C SER A 128 63.01 -2.87 14.31
N GLY A 129 64.23 -2.65 13.76
CA GLY A 129 65.47 -2.95 14.48
C GLY A 129 66.61 -3.56 13.67
N GLY A 130 67.69 -2.78 13.44
CA GLY A 130 69.06 -3.34 13.44
C GLY A 130 70.02 -2.96 12.31
N ARG A 131 70.79 -1.87 12.54
CA ARG A 131 72.25 -1.71 12.32
C ARG A 131 72.92 -2.09 10.97
N THR A 132 73.60 -1.05 10.44
CA THR A 132 74.98 -1.00 9.89
C THR A 132 75.34 -1.70 8.57
N GLY A 133 75.81 -0.91 7.59
CA GLY A 133 76.94 -1.29 6.73
C GLY A 133 76.93 -0.79 5.28
N GLY A 134 77.74 0.24 4.99
CA GLY A 134 78.53 0.34 3.75
C GLY A 134 78.07 1.34 2.66
N PRO A 135 78.94 2.29 2.25
CA PRO A 135 78.75 3.08 1.04
C PRO A 135 79.55 2.48 -0.13
N TYR A 136 78.93 2.28 -1.28
CA TYR A 136 79.67 2.16 -2.55
C TYR A 136 78.90 2.84 -3.70
N LEU A 137 79.59 3.83 -4.27
CA LEU A 137 79.71 4.25 -5.68
C LEU A 137 78.44 4.30 -6.54
#